data_AF-A0A0B7HHZ2-F1
#
_entry.id   AF-A0A0B7HHZ2-F1
#
_cell.length_a   1.000
_cell.length_b   1.000
_cell.length_c   1.000
_cell.angle_alpha   90.00
_cell.angle_beta   90.00
_cell.angle_gamma   90.00
#
_symmetry.space_group_name_H-M   'P 1'
#
loop_
_entity.id
_entity.type
_entity.pdbx_description
1 polymer ?
#
loop_
_entity_poly.entity_id
_entity_poly.type
_entity_poly.pdbx_seq_one_letter_code
_entity_poly.pdbx_strand_id
1 'polypeptide(L)'
;MTTIFDASFFKDHSQQIIATVLVIIAFLVVRLITNSLIYKFGKKSDFSQARINLVIKYMNMFITLFACVLLITVWGVEGERALLVISSIFTVIGVAMFAQWSILSNITAGIILFFSFPFKIGNRIQIMDKEYPIEAEIVDIKSFLYLTQN
;
A
#
# COMPACT_ATOMS: atom_id res chain seq x y z
N MET A 1 16.20 -27.09 -39.20
CA MET A 1 15.44 -27.06 -37.93
C MET A 1 16.36 -26.42 -36.90
N THR A 2 16.38 -25.09 -36.85
CA THR A 2 17.28 -24.29 -36.02
C THR A 2 16.85 -24.38 -34.56
N THR A 3 17.80 -24.69 -33.70
CA THR A 3 17.65 -24.79 -32.25
C THR A 3 17.31 -23.41 -31.69
N ILE A 4 16.11 -23.25 -31.14
CA ILE A 4 15.54 -22.00 -30.62
C ILE A 4 16.33 -21.43 -29.41
N PHE A 5 17.36 -22.15 -28.93
CA PHE A 5 18.21 -21.81 -27.79
C PHE A 5 19.71 -21.85 -28.15
N ASP A 6 20.10 -21.22 -29.25
CA ASP A 6 21.53 -21.08 -29.58
C ASP A 6 22.24 -20.12 -28.59
N ALA A 7 23.54 -20.34 -28.40
CA ALA A 7 24.39 -19.56 -27.49
C ALA A 7 24.39 -18.03 -27.74
N SER A 8 23.89 -17.58 -28.90
CA SER A 8 23.63 -16.18 -29.22
C SER A 8 22.54 -15.56 -28.35
N PHE A 9 21.46 -16.29 -28.03
CA PHE A 9 20.35 -15.78 -27.22
C PHE A 9 20.81 -15.37 -25.81
N PHE A 10 21.63 -16.21 -25.17
CA PHE A 10 22.20 -15.96 -23.85
C PHE A 10 23.21 -14.81 -23.83
N LYS A 11 23.90 -14.58 -24.96
CA LYS A 11 24.84 -13.47 -25.09
C LYS A 11 24.09 -12.15 -25.21
N ASP A 12 23.03 -12.11 -26.02
CA ASP A 12 22.23 -10.91 -26.28
C ASP A 12 21.36 -10.50 -25.08
N HIS A 13 20.95 -11.46 -24.22
CA HIS A 13 20.06 -11.21 -23.07
C HIS A 13 20.75 -11.36 -21.69
N SER A 14 22.08 -11.39 -21.66
CA SER A 14 22.85 -11.62 -20.42
C SER A 14 22.49 -10.64 -19.30
N GLN A 15 22.23 -9.38 -19.62
CA GLN A 15 21.86 -8.35 -18.64
C GLN A 15 20.47 -8.59 -18.04
N GLN A 16 19.47 -8.95 -18.87
CA GLN A 16 18.09 -9.22 -18.43
C GLN A 16 18.03 -10.47 -17.56
N ILE A 17 18.83 -11.49 -17.87
CA ILE A 17 18.93 -12.71 -17.07
C ILE A 17 19.52 -12.41 -15.69
N ILE A 18 20.63 -11.67 -15.62
CA ILE A 18 21.26 -11.27 -14.35
C ILE A 18 20.29 -10.42 -13.51
N ALA A 19 19.62 -9.44 -14.15
CA ALA A 19 18.63 -8.60 -13.48
C ALA A 19 17.44 -9.42 -12.95
N THR A 20 16.96 -10.40 -13.72
CA THR A 20 15.89 -11.32 -13.29
C THR A 20 16.29 -12.12 -12.06
N VAL A 21 17.50 -12.70 -12.06
CA VAL A 21 18.04 -13.43 -10.89
C VAL A 21 18.13 -12.53 -9.67
N LEU A 22 18.61 -11.30 -9.85
CA LEU A 22 18.70 -10.31 -8.77
C LEU A 22 17.31 -9.95 -8.22
N VAL A 23 16.32 -9.74 -9.08
CA VAL A 23 14.92 -9.48 -8.67
C VAL A 23 14.34 -10.66 -7.89
N ILE A 24 14.60 -11.90 -8.31
CA ILE A 24 14.13 -13.10 -7.59
C ILE A 24 14.79 -13.20 -6.21
N ILE A 25 16.10 -12.98 -6.11
CA ILE A 25 16.81 -12.98 -4.83
C ILE A 25 16.25 -11.89 -3.91
N ALA A 26 16.10 -10.66 -4.43
CA ALA A 26 15.53 -9.54 -3.69
C ALA A 26 14.10 -9.83 -3.22
N PHE A 27 13.26 -10.41 -4.09
CA PHE A 27 11.90 -10.84 -3.76
C PHE A 27 11.88 -11.80 -2.57
N LEU A 28 12.72 -12.84 -2.59
CA LEU A 28 12.81 -13.81 -1.50
C LEU A 28 13.26 -13.15 -0.20
N VAL A 29 14.32 -12.34 -0.24
CA VAL A 29 14.86 -11.64 0.94
C VAL A 29 13.81 -10.70 1.54
N VAL A 30 13.19 -9.85 0.73
CA VAL A 30 12.15 -8.91 1.18
C VAL A 30 10.97 -9.66 1.78
N ARG A 31 10.53 -10.76 1.15
CA ARG A 31 9.44 -11.58 1.66
C ARG A 31 9.75 -12.19 3.03
N LEU A 32 10.95 -12.73 3.21
CA LEU A 32 11.38 -13.33 4.48
C LEU A 32 11.46 -12.28 5.60
N ILE A 33 12.10 -11.15 5.32
CA ILE A 33 12.22 -10.04 6.28
C ILE A 33 10.83 -9.53 6.66
N THR A 34 9.97 -9.27 5.68
CA THR A 34 8.63 -8.71 5.92
C THR A 34 7.77 -9.64 6.76
N ASN A 35 7.73 -10.93 6.43
CA ASN A 35 6.96 -11.91 7.20
C ASN A 35 7.49 -12.05 8.63
N SER A 36 8.81 -12.01 8.81
CA SER A 36 9.46 -12.03 10.13
C SER A 36 9.09 -10.79 10.95
N LEU A 37 9.13 -9.60 10.36
CA LEU A 37 8.77 -8.34 11.01
C LEU A 37 7.31 -8.32 11.43
N ILE A 38 6.39 -8.68 10.52
CA ILE A 38 4.95 -8.72 10.81
C ILE A 38 4.66 -9.71 11.93
N TYR A 39 5.28 -10.89 11.90
CA TYR A 39 5.09 -11.90 12.92
C TYR A 39 5.60 -11.43 14.29
N LYS A 40 6.82 -10.88 14.35
CA LYS A 40 7.42 -10.34 15.59
C LYS A 40 6.58 -9.19 16.16
N PHE A 41 6.14 -8.26 15.31
CA PHE A 41 5.31 -7.12 15.71
C PHE A 41 3.94 -7.56 16.19
N GLY A 42 3.31 -8.50 15.48
CA GLY A 42 2.01 -9.05 15.83
C GLY A 42 2.03 -9.79 17.16
N LYS A 43 3.08 -10.58 17.42
CA LYS A 43 3.28 -11.25 18.72
C LYS A 43 3.55 -10.27 19.85
N LYS A 44 4.37 -9.24 19.63
CA LYS A 44 4.65 -8.20 20.64
C LYS A 44 3.39 -7.40 21.01
N SER A 45 2.46 -7.25 20.06
CA SER A 45 1.22 -6.50 20.24
C SER A 45 0.04 -7.39 20.68
N ASP A 46 0.28 -8.65 21.08
CA ASP A 46 -0.74 -9.65 21.45
C ASP A 46 -1.87 -9.83 20.43
N PHE A 47 -1.57 -9.68 19.13
CA PHE A 47 -2.54 -9.93 18.09
C PHE A 47 -2.80 -11.43 17.91
N SER A 48 -4.05 -11.78 17.62
CA SER A 48 -4.43 -13.15 17.33
C SER A 48 -3.66 -13.69 16.12
N GLN A 49 -3.30 -14.98 16.16
CA GLN A 49 -2.54 -15.61 15.09
C GLN A 49 -3.26 -15.52 13.72
N ALA A 50 -4.60 -15.59 13.72
CA ALA A 50 -5.41 -15.41 12.52
C ALA A 50 -5.22 -14.02 11.89
N ARG A 51 -5.17 -12.96 12.70
CA ARG A 51 -4.95 -11.58 12.23
C ARG A 51 -3.56 -11.42 11.63
N ILE A 52 -2.53 -11.95 12.31
CA ILE A 52 -1.15 -11.93 11.83
C ILE A 52 -1.04 -12.63 10.47
N ASN A 53 -1.62 -13.83 10.34
CA ASN A 53 -1.60 -14.59 9.10
C ASN A 53 -2.32 -13.88 7.95
N LEU A 54 -3.42 -13.18 8.25
CA LEU A 54 -4.16 -12.38 7.27
C LEU A 54 -3.32 -11.21 6.75
N VAL A 55 -2.64 -10.48 7.65
CA VAL A 55 -1.71 -9.40 7.25
C VAL A 55 -0.54 -9.95 6.42
N ILE A 56 0.07 -11.05 6.86
CA ILE A 56 1.14 -11.73 6.10
C ILE A 56 0.65 -12.13 4.70
N LYS A 57 -0.58 -12.64 4.56
CA LYS A 57 -1.16 -13.02 3.28
C LYS A 57 -1.27 -11.80 2.33
N TYR A 58 -1.79 -10.68 2.82
CA TYR A 58 -1.90 -9.47 2.00
C TYR A 58 -0.54 -8.87 1.64
N MET A 59 0.40 -8.84 2.58
CA MET A 59 1.76 -8.34 2.31
C MET A 59 2.50 -9.24 1.30
N ASN A 60 2.37 -10.56 1.39
CA ASN A 60 2.93 -11.48 0.40
C ASN A 60 2.31 -11.27 -0.99
N MET A 61 0.99 -11.04 -1.08
CA MET A 61 0.31 -10.74 -2.35
C MET A 61 0.86 -9.44 -2.96
N PHE A 62 1.03 -8.40 -2.16
CA PHE A 62 1.59 -7.12 -2.59
C PHE A 62 3.04 -7.25 -3.08
N ILE A 63 3.91 -7.91 -2.31
CA ILE A 63 5.32 -8.14 -2.69
C ILE A 63 5.40 -8.94 -4.00
N THR A 64 4.52 -9.93 -4.17
CA THR A 64 4.46 -10.74 -5.40
C THR A 64 4.05 -9.88 -6.60
N LEU A 65 3.01 -9.06 -6.46
CA LEU A 65 2.58 -8.14 -7.51
C LEU A 65 3.71 -7.18 -7.91
N PHE A 66 4.42 -6.63 -6.93
CA PHE A 66 5.54 -5.72 -7.17
C PHE A 66 6.69 -6.42 -7.91
N ALA A 67 7.04 -7.66 -7.51
CA ALA A 67 8.05 -8.44 -8.20
C ALA A 67 7.64 -8.75 -9.65
N CYS A 68 6.37 -9.05 -9.91
CA CYS A 68 5.85 -9.24 -11.27
C CYS A 68 6.05 -7.98 -12.13
N VAL A 69 5.72 -6.80 -11.60
CA VAL A 69 5.94 -5.54 -12.31
C VAL A 69 7.41 -5.33 -12.64
N LEU A 70 8.32 -5.55 -11.68
CA LEU A 70 9.77 -5.44 -11.91
C LEU A 70 10.26 -6.40 -12.98
N LEU A 71 9.80 -7.66 -12.96
CA LEU A 71 10.17 -8.64 -13.99
C LEU A 71 9.68 -8.21 -15.37
N ILE A 72 8.46 -7.70 -15.49
CA ILE A 72 7.93 -7.18 -16.75
C ILE A 72 8.81 -6.02 -17.28
N THR A 73 9.28 -5.15 -16.39
CA THR A 73 10.22 -4.06 -16.76
C THR A 73 11.58 -4.58 -17.21
N VAL A 74 12.15 -5.57 -16.52
CA VAL A 74 13.46 -6.17 -16.85
C VAL A 74 13.47 -6.78 -18.26
N TRP A 75 12.35 -7.39 -18.68
CA TRP A 75 12.20 -8.00 -20.00
C TRP A 75 11.84 -7.00 -21.12
N GLY A 76 11.97 -5.69 -20.86
CA GLY A 76 11.98 -4.70 -21.94
C GLY A 76 10.61 -4.23 -22.39
N VAL A 77 9.63 -4.17 -21.48
CA VAL A 77 8.55 -3.20 -21.65
C VAL A 77 9.21 -1.81 -21.59
N GLU A 78 9.34 -1.17 -22.76
CA GLU A 78 9.96 0.17 -22.95
C GLU A 78 9.64 1.10 -21.78
N GLY A 79 10.61 1.89 -21.28
CA GLY A 79 10.41 2.75 -20.11
C GLY A 79 9.16 3.66 -20.21
N GLU A 80 8.81 4.07 -21.44
CA GLU A 80 7.57 4.78 -21.75
C GLU A 80 6.31 3.93 -21.48
N ARG A 81 6.32 2.65 -21.85
CA ARG A 81 5.23 1.71 -21.53
C ARG A 81 5.12 1.44 -20.04
N ALA A 82 6.23 1.43 -19.28
CA ALA A 82 6.18 1.31 -17.83
C ALA A 82 5.46 2.51 -17.19
N LEU A 83 5.77 3.74 -17.64
CA LEU A 83 5.06 4.95 -17.20
C LEU A 83 3.58 4.93 -17.59
N LEU A 84 3.23 4.44 -18.78
CA LEU A 84 1.84 4.29 -19.21
C LEU A 84 1.07 3.29 -18.32
N VAL A 85 1.67 2.16 -17.96
CA VAL A 85 1.05 1.16 -17.07
C VAL A 85 0.87 1.75 -15.66
N ILE A 86 1.87 2.44 -15.13
CA ILE A 86 1.77 3.11 -13.82
C ILE A 86 0.64 4.15 -13.86
N SER A 87 0.59 4.99 -14.90
CA SER A 87 -0.44 6.00 -15.09
C SER A 87 -1.84 5.38 -15.20
N SER A 88 -2.01 4.26 -15.90
CA SER A 88 -3.31 3.60 -16.01
C SER A 88 -3.78 3.04 -14.68
N ILE A 89 -2.88 2.45 -13.88
CA ILE A 89 -3.21 1.97 -12.53
C ILE A 89 -3.63 3.14 -11.64
N PHE A 90 -2.86 4.25 -11.64
CA PHE A 90 -3.23 5.45 -10.90
C PHE A 90 -4.57 6.01 -11.33
N THR A 91 -4.86 6.00 -12.64
CA THR A 91 -6.15 6.44 -13.18
C THR A 91 -7.29 5.57 -12.66
N VAL A 92 -7.16 4.24 -12.68
CA VAL A 92 -8.19 3.32 -12.17
C VAL A 92 -8.41 3.51 -10.67
N ILE A 93 -7.33 3.65 -9.89
CA ILE A 93 -7.41 3.91 -8.45
C ILE A 93 -8.11 5.26 -8.19
N GLY A 94 -7.74 6.31 -8.92
CA GLY A 94 -8.36 7.62 -8.83
C GLY A 94 -9.86 7.58 -9.11
N VAL A 95 -10.27 6.89 -10.19
CA VAL A 95 -11.69 6.71 -10.53
C VAL A 95 -12.42 5.91 -9.44
N ALA A 96 -11.81 4.85 -8.90
CA ALA A 96 -12.42 4.05 -7.83
C ALA A 96 -12.61 4.87 -6.54
N MET A 97 -11.62 5.67 -6.16
CA MET A 97 -11.70 6.58 -5.01
C MET A 97 -12.75 7.67 -5.22
N PHE A 98 -12.86 8.19 -6.44
CA PHE A 98 -13.87 9.18 -6.80
C PHE A 98 -15.28 8.59 -6.78
N ALA A 99 -15.46 7.36 -7.28
CA ALA A 99 -16.74 6.64 -7.18
C ALA A 99 -17.15 6.44 -5.71
N GLN A 100 -16.18 6.18 -4.84
CA GLN A 100 -16.35 6.04 -3.40
C GLN A 100 -16.08 7.37 -2.67
N TRP A 101 -16.83 8.42 -3.02
CA TRP A 101 -16.72 9.78 -2.50
C TRP A 101 -16.39 9.91 -1.00
N SER A 102 -17.01 9.06 -0.17
CA SER A 102 -16.83 9.05 1.28
C SER A 102 -15.42 8.63 1.74
N ILE A 103 -14.72 7.77 1.00
CA ILE A 103 -13.35 7.37 1.34
C ILE A 103 -12.41 8.56 1.11
N LEU A 104 -12.57 9.25 -0.02
CA LEU A 104 -11.73 10.40 -0.36
C LEU A 104 -11.98 11.57 0.60
N SER A 105 -13.24 11.85 0.96
CA SER A 105 -13.57 12.89 1.93
C SER A 105 -13.06 12.57 3.33
N ASN A 106 -13.16 11.32 3.80
CA ASN A 106 -12.68 10.93 5.12
C ASN A 106 -11.15 11.04 5.24
N ILE A 107 -10.40 10.60 4.23
CA ILE A 107 -8.93 10.74 4.21
C ILE A 107 -8.54 12.23 4.21
N THR A 108 -9.19 13.02 3.36
CA THR A 108 -8.92 14.47 3.24
C THR A 108 -9.25 15.20 4.55
N ALA A 109 -10.39 14.90 5.17
CA ALA A 109 -10.78 15.43 6.47
C ALA A 109 -9.76 15.06 7.56
N GLY A 110 -9.27 13.81 7.57
CA GLY A 110 -8.23 13.38 8.51
C GLY A 110 -6.93 14.20 8.37
N ILE A 111 -6.46 14.45 7.14
CA ILE A 111 -5.26 15.27 6.89
C ILE A 111 -5.49 16.72 7.31
N ILE A 112 -6.63 17.31 6.95
CA ILE A 112 -6.98 18.67 7.35
C ILE A 112 -7.05 18.77 8.87
N LEU A 113 -7.74 17.86 9.55
CA LEU A 113 -7.83 17.86 11.02
C LEU A 113 -6.45 17.73 11.69
N PHE A 114 -5.55 16.92 11.12
CA PHE A 114 -4.19 16.76 11.63
C PHE A 114 -3.34 18.04 11.54
N PHE A 115 -3.46 18.82 10.46
CA PHE A 115 -2.64 20.03 10.25
C PHE A 115 -3.33 21.34 10.62
N SER A 116 -4.65 21.46 10.45
CA SER A 116 -5.38 22.72 10.63
C SER A 116 -5.72 23.03 12.08
N PHE A 117 -5.71 22.06 12.99
CA PHE A 117 -6.25 22.32 14.32
C PHE A 117 -5.20 22.44 15.44
N PRO A 118 -5.23 23.53 16.22
CA PRO A 118 -4.59 23.61 17.54
C PRO A 118 -5.39 22.86 18.62
N PHE A 119 -6.12 21.80 18.27
CA PHE A 119 -6.91 21.05 19.25
C PHE A 119 -6.05 20.01 19.95
N LYS A 120 -6.01 20.11 21.26
CA LYS A 120 -5.38 19.10 22.12
C LYS A 120 -6.44 18.10 22.56
N ILE A 121 -6.01 16.86 22.79
CA ILE A 121 -6.82 15.85 23.48
C ILE A 121 -7.40 16.49 24.75
N GLY A 122 -8.71 16.34 24.96
CA GLY A 122 -9.45 16.97 26.07
C GLY A 122 -10.08 18.34 25.74
N ASN A 123 -9.97 18.86 24.52
CA ASN A 123 -10.76 20.02 24.10
C ASN A 123 -12.20 19.60 23.74
N ARG A 124 -13.17 20.42 24.16
CA ARG A 124 -14.58 20.27 23.74
C ARG A 124 -14.78 20.96 22.40
N ILE A 125 -15.35 20.23 21.46
CA ILE A 125 -15.71 20.72 20.14
C ILE A 125 -17.22 20.59 19.97
N GLN A 126 -17.81 21.56 19.29
CA GLN A 126 -19.20 21.51 18.87
C GLN A 126 -19.24 21.27 17.36
N ILE A 127 -19.83 20.15 16.96
CA ILE A 127 -20.08 19.88 15.54
C ILE A 127 -21.30 20.68 15.14
N MET A 128 -21.11 21.67 14.28
CA MET A 128 -22.19 22.44 13.68
C MET A 128 -22.87 21.62 12.57
N ASP A 129 -23.59 20.58 12.97
CA ASP A 129 -24.54 19.93 12.07
C ASP A 129 -25.83 20.77 11.99
N LYS A 130 -26.45 20.79 10.81
CA LYS A 130 -27.59 21.65 10.49
C LYS A 130 -28.85 21.28 11.27
N GLU A 131 -28.96 20.04 11.74
CA GLU A 131 -30.12 19.53 12.47
C GLU A 131 -29.80 19.05 13.90
N TYR A 132 -28.54 18.68 14.20
CA TYR A 132 -28.15 18.12 15.50
C TYR A 132 -26.77 18.64 15.93
N PRO A 133 -26.67 19.80 16.59
CA PRO A 133 -25.40 20.24 17.16
C PRO A 133 -24.99 19.28 18.27
N ILE A 134 -23.86 18.58 18.07
CA ILE A 134 -23.31 17.64 19.05
C ILE A 134 -22.10 18.30 19.71
N GLU A 135 -22.15 18.45 21.03
CA GLU A 135 -20.97 18.74 21.84
C GLU A 135 -20.26 17.43 22.17
N ALA A 136 -18.98 17.34 21.84
CA ALA A 136 -18.16 16.17 22.10
C ALA A 136 -16.76 16.56 22.58
N GLU A 137 -16.17 15.72 23.43
CA GLU A 137 -14.79 15.86 23.87
C GLU A 137 -13.87 15.06 22.94
N ILE A 138 -12.74 15.64 22.54
CA ILE A 138 -11.76 14.96 21.69
C ILE A 138 -11.00 13.94 22.53
N VAL A 139 -11.31 12.66 22.36
CA VAL A 139 -10.61 11.53 23.00
C VAL A 139 -9.31 11.19 22.26
N ASP A 140 -9.34 11.16 20.92
CA ASP A 140 -8.18 10.87 20.08
C ASP A 140 -8.38 11.37 18.65
N ILE A 141 -7.30 11.76 17.96
CA ILE A 141 -7.30 12.21 16.57
C ILE A 141 -6.51 11.18 15.74
N LYS A 142 -7.21 10.20 15.17
CA LYS A 142 -6.66 9.27 14.18
C LYS A 142 -7.21 9.59 12.79
N SER A 143 -6.84 8.80 11.79
CA SER A 143 -7.45 8.83 10.44
C SER A 143 -8.99 8.70 10.45
N PHE A 144 -9.56 8.29 11.59
CA PHE A 144 -10.99 8.34 11.89
C PHE A 144 -11.17 9.02 13.26
N LEU A 145 -12.03 10.04 13.33
CA LEU A 145 -12.38 10.74 14.57
C LEU A 145 -13.35 9.87 15.38
N TYR A 146 -13.00 9.53 16.61
CA TYR A 146 -13.88 8.84 17.55
C TYR A 146 -14.42 9.85 18.55
N LEU A 147 -15.75 9.96 18.62
CA LEU A 147 -16.46 10.86 19.52
C LEU A 147 -17.20 10.04 20.56
N THR A 148 -17.10 10.44 21.83
CA THR A 148 -17.92 9.88 22.92
C THR A 148 -18.81 10.99 23.46
N GLN A 149 -20.12 10.73 23.53
CA GLN A 149 -21.08 11.59 24.21
C GLN A 149 -21.13 11.21 25.68
N ASN A 150 -21.13 12.22 26.56
CA ASN A 150 -21.35 12.09 27.99
C ASN A 150 -22.40 13.10 28.42
#